data_AF-A0A3M1F0M7-F1
#
_entry.id   AF-A0A3M1F0M7-F1
#
_cell.length_a   1.000
_cell.length_b   1.000
_cell.length_c   1.000
_cell.angle_alpha   90.00
_cell.angle_beta   90.00
_cell.angle_gamma   90.00
#
_symmetry.space_group_name_H-M   'P 1'
#
loop_
_entity.id
_entity.type
_entity.pdbx_description
1 polymer ?
#
loop_
_entity_poly.entity_id
_entity_poly.type
_entity_poly.pdbx_seq_one_letter_code
_entity_poly.pdbx_strand_id
1 'polypeptide(L)'
;MLSFGLVAGLLLLRPMIAYAAGDDPGGLELFTMSTGLLGGLAIFLYGMDQMSDAMRTVAGFRMRDVLAKLTANHWTGLFTGTVVTAVLQSSSVTTVMVVGFITAGLMSFTQAIGVILGANIGTTFTVQIIAFKVTK
;
A
#
# COMPACT_ATOMS: atom_id res chain seq x y z
N MET A 1 2.46 1.53 15.47
CA MET A 1 1.05 1.18 15.17
C MET A 1 0.06 1.61 16.25
N LEU A 2 0.40 1.64 17.56
CA LEU A 2 -0.54 2.09 18.62
C LEU A 2 -0.93 3.58 18.57
N SER A 3 -0.02 4.50 18.22
CA SER A 3 -0.31 5.95 18.23
C SER A 3 -1.24 6.41 17.09
N PHE A 4 -1.32 5.65 15.99
CA PHE A 4 -2.14 6.00 14.83
C PHE A 4 -3.61 5.65 15.06
N GLY A 5 -3.88 4.55 15.78
CA GLY A 5 -5.24 4.13 16.13
C GLY A 5 -5.96 5.09 17.07
N LEU A 6 -5.22 5.75 17.97
CA LEU A 6 -5.78 6.70 18.94
C LEU A 6 -6.16 8.03 18.28
N VAL A 7 -5.34 8.54 17.36
CA VAL A 7 -5.64 9.74 16.57
C VAL A 7 -6.77 9.49 15.58
N ALA A 8 -6.79 8.34 14.90
CA ALA A 8 -7.88 7.94 14.02
C ALA A 8 -9.20 7.72 14.79
N GLY A 9 -9.15 7.12 15.98
CA GLY A 9 -10.30 6.96 16.86
C GLY A 9 -10.89 8.29 17.34
N LEU A 10 -10.03 9.27 17.63
CA LEU A 10 -10.46 10.63 18.00
C LEU A 10 -11.05 11.41 16.80
N LEU A 11 -10.56 11.14 15.58
CA LEU A 11 -11.09 11.70 14.33
C LEU A 11 -12.48 11.14 13.98
N LEU A 12 -12.71 9.84 14.23
CA LEU A 12 -14.01 9.19 14.03
C LEU A 12 -15.06 9.61 15.06
N LEU A 13 -14.64 10.17 16.21
CA LEU A 13 -15.54 10.75 17.20
C LEU A 13 -16.03 12.16 16.84
N ARG A 14 -15.36 12.87 15.91
CA ARG A 14 -15.79 14.20 15.45
C ARG A 14 -17.18 14.24 14.84
N PRO A 15 -17.59 13.32 13.94
CA PRO A 15 -18.96 13.32 13.41
C PRO A 15 -20.01 13.04 14.50
N MET A 16 -19.69 12.22 15.52
CA MET A 16 -20.58 11.98 16.66
C MET A 16 -20.76 13.23 17.55
N ILE A 17 -19.68 14.01 17.75
CA ILE A 17 -19.74 15.28 18.49
C ILE A 17 -20.52 16.34 17.70
N ALA A 18 -20.36 16.38 16.38
CA ALA A 18 -21.13 17.27 15.51
C ALA A 18 -22.62 16.91 15.50
N TYR A 19 -22.97 15.62 15.46
CA TYR A 19 -24.35 15.14 15.53
C TYR A 19 -25.00 15.42 16.90
N ALA A 20 -24.22 15.39 17.98
CA ALA A 20 -24.69 15.73 19.33
C ALA A 20 -24.82 17.25 19.59
N ALA A 21 -24.21 18.10 18.76
CA ALA A 21 -24.24 19.56 18.89
C ALA A 21 -25.47 20.23 18.25
N GLY A 22 -26.33 19.49 17.56
CA GLY A 22 -27.56 20.03 16.96
C GLY A 22 -27.35 20.83 15.67
N ASP A 23 -26.20 20.70 15.01
CA ASP A 23 -25.98 21.23 13.66
C ASP A 23 -26.63 20.31 12.63
N ASP A 24 -27.45 20.86 11.73
CA ASP A 24 -28.12 20.14 10.64
C ASP A 24 -27.12 19.27 9.82
N PRO A 25 -27.17 17.92 9.95
CA PRO A 25 -26.08 17.04 9.51
C PRO A 25 -26.04 16.73 8.01
N GLY A 26 -27.06 17.13 7.24
CA GLY A 26 -27.25 16.62 5.88
C GLY A 26 -26.39 17.26 4.79
N GLY A 27 -26.10 18.56 4.88
CA GLY A 27 -25.47 19.31 3.78
C GLY A 27 -23.95 19.40 3.87
N LEU A 28 -23.42 19.63 5.08
CA LEU A 28 -22.00 19.86 5.32
C LEU A 28 -21.21 18.55 5.47
N GLU A 29 -21.82 17.46 5.94
CA GLU A 29 -21.13 16.16 6.03
C GLU A 29 -20.83 15.59 4.65
N LEU A 30 -21.79 15.62 3.72
CA LEU A 30 -21.57 15.14 2.35
C LEU A 30 -20.48 15.96 1.64
N PHE A 31 -20.50 17.28 1.81
CA PHE A 31 -19.47 18.16 1.26
C PHE A 31 -18.09 17.87 1.86
N THR A 32 -17.99 17.68 3.17
CA THR A 32 -16.71 17.40 3.86
C THR A 32 -16.17 16.01 3.51
N MET A 33 -17.04 14.99 3.41
CA MET A 33 -16.65 13.64 3.01
C MET A 33 -16.22 13.58 1.53
N SER A 34 -16.96 14.23 0.63
CA SER A 34 -16.63 14.25 -0.80
C SER A 34 -15.35 15.03 -1.08
N THR A 35 -15.15 16.19 -0.45
CA THR A 35 -13.90 16.97 -0.59
C THR A 35 -12.71 16.24 0.01
N GLY A 36 -12.87 15.55 1.15
CA GLY A 36 -11.81 14.71 1.73
C GLY A 36 -11.45 13.52 0.83
N LEU A 37 -12.45 12.82 0.29
CA LEU A 37 -12.25 11.70 -0.63
C LEU A 37 -11.57 12.16 -1.93
N LEU A 38 -12.12 13.19 -2.59
CA LEU A 38 -11.61 13.70 -3.86
C LEU A 38 -10.23 14.35 -3.69
N GLY A 39 -10.01 15.10 -2.62
CA GLY A 39 -8.72 15.71 -2.32
C GLY A 39 -7.65 14.67 -2.01
N GLY A 40 -7.98 13.66 -1.18
CA GLY A 40 -7.09 12.54 -0.90
C GLY A 40 -6.76 11.72 -2.14
N LEU A 41 -7.78 11.43 -2.98
CA LEU A 41 -7.59 10.72 -4.24
C LEU A 41 -6.75 11.53 -5.23
N ALA A 42 -6.97 12.84 -5.36
CA ALA A 42 -6.18 13.70 -6.25
C ALA A 42 -4.70 13.70 -5.87
N ILE A 43 -4.39 13.86 -4.58
CA ILE A 43 -3.01 13.82 -4.07
C ILE A 43 -2.41 12.41 -4.26
N PHE A 44 -3.20 11.36 -4.03
CA PHE A 44 -2.76 9.98 -4.21
C PHE A 44 -2.41 9.67 -5.67
N LEU A 45 -3.28 10.02 -6.62
CA LEU A 45 -3.05 9.85 -8.06
C LEU A 45 -1.83 10.66 -8.51
N TYR A 46 -1.69 11.91 -8.05
CA TYR A 46 -0.51 12.73 -8.33
C TYR A 46 0.79 12.11 -7.78
N GLY A 47 0.75 11.57 -6.56
CA GLY A 47 1.88 10.86 -5.97
C GLY A 47 2.27 9.61 -6.75
N MET A 48 1.30 8.85 -7.28
CA MET A 48 1.58 7.70 -8.14
C MET A 48 2.24 8.09 -9.47
N ASP A 49 1.82 9.20 -10.06
CA ASP A 49 2.43 9.73 -11.30
C ASP A 49 3.89 10.14 -11.05
N GLN A 50 4.14 10.91 -9.99
CA GLN A 50 5.49 11.30 -9.59
C GLN A 50 6.38 10.09 -9.25
N MET A 51 5.81 9.05 -8.64
CA MET A 51 6.53 7.80 -8.37
C MET A 51 6.92 7.07 -9.66
N SER A 52 6.03 7.05 -10.66
CA SER A 52 6.33 6.46 -11.98
C SER A 52 7.50 7.16 -12.65
N ASP A 53 7.54 8.49 -12.63
CA ASP A 53 8.62 9.27 -13.25
C ASP A 53 9.94 9.21 -12.48
N ALA A 54 9.88 9.24 -11.15
CA ALA A 54 11.05 9.00 -10.30
C ALA A 54 11.62 7.60 -10.54
N MET A 55 10.76 6.58 -10.65
CA MET A 55 11.19 5.23 -10.96
C MET A 55 11.74 5.09 -12.37
N ARG A 56 11.18 5.74 -13.38
CA ARG A 56 11.76 5.76 -14.74
C ARG A 56 13.15 6.41 -14.76
N THR A 57 13.35 7.45 -13.96
CA THR A 57 14.61 8.19 -13.89
C THR A 57 15.69 7.42 -13.11
N VAL A 58 15.31 6.79 -11.99
CA VAL A 58 16.23 6.05 -11.11
C VAL A 58 16.47 4.62 -11.63
N ALA A 59 15.46 3.99 -12.23
CA ALA A 59 15.58 2.67 -12.84
C ALA A 59 16.21 2.76 -14.24
N GLY A 60 17.50 3.06 -14.28
CA GLY A 60 18.31 2.81 -15.48
C GLY A 60 18.29 1.34 -15.90
N PHE A 61 18.93 1.02 -17.04
CA PHE A 61 18.94 -0.33 -17.63
C PHE A 61 19.26 -1.47 -16.66
N ARG A 62 20.20 -1.27 -15.72
CA ARG A 62 20.59 -2.29 -14.73
C ARG A 62 19.48 -2.66 -13.75
N MET A 63 18.65 -1.70 -13.32
CA MET A 63 17.61 -1.98 -12.32
C MET A 63 16.44 -2.75 -12.93
N ARG A 64 16.12 -2.47 -14.20
CA ARG A 64 15.18 -3.27 -14.99
C ARG A 64 15.62 -4.73 -15.11
N ASP A 65 16.89 -4.98 -15.44
CA ASP A 65 17.41 -6.36 -15.58
C ASP A 65 17.39 -7.13 -14.25
N VAL A 66 17.72 -6.47 -13.14
CA VAL A 66 17.66 -7.08 -11.81
C VAL A 66 16.22 -7.44 -11.45
N LEU A 67 15.28 -6.51 -11.62
CA LEU A 67 13.85 -6.75 -11.37
C LEU A 67 13.29 -7.83 -12.29
N ALA A 68 13.67 -7.84 -13.57
CA ALA A 68 13.24 -8.85 -14.53
C ALA A 68 13.74 -10.24 -14.15
N LYS A 69 14.99 -10.38 -13.68
CA LYS A 69 15.54 -11.67 -13.20
C LYS A 69 14.89 -12.14 -11.91
N LEU A 70 14.66 -11.24 -10.96
CA LEU A 70 14.03 -11.57 -9.68
C LEU A 70 12.55 -11.92 -9.83
N THR A 71 11.87 -11.36 -10.83
CA THR A 71 10.45 -11.62 -11.11
C THR A 71 10.21 -12.49 -12.35
N ALA A 72 11.23 -13.19 -12.86
CA ALA A 72 11.12 -13.97 -14.10
C ALA A 72 10.12 -15.13 -14.00
N ASN A 73 10.04 -15.79 -12.84
CA ASN A 73 9.18 -16.96 -12.62
C ASN A 73 8.20 -16.71 -11.47
N HIS A 74 7.05 -17.39 -11.49
CA HIS A 74 6.04 -17.29 -10.43
C HIS A 74 6.61 -17.53 -9.02
N TRP A 75 7.52 -18.50 -8.88
CA TRP A 75 8.17 -18.83 -7.61
C TRP A 75 9.17 -17.77 -7.14
N THR A 76 9.93 -17.14 -8.04
CA THR A 76 10.88 -16.08 -7.68
C THR A 76 10.14 -14.77 -7.41
N GLY A 77 9.06 -14.50 -8.14
CA GLY A 77 8.11 -13.42 -7.85
C GLY A 77 7.47 -13.57 -6.47
N LEU A 78 7.05 -14.79 -6.11
CA LEU A 78 6.53 -15.11 -4.78
C LEU A 78 7.54 -14.77 -3.68
N PHE A 79 8.77 -15.29 -3.77
CA PHE A 79 9.82 -15.01 -2.78
C PHE A 79 10.17 -13.52 -2.70
N THR A 80 10.27 -12.86 -3.86
CA THR A 80 10.52 -11.42 -3.92
C THR A 80 9.40 -10.64 -3.23
N GLY A 81 8.13 -10.98 -3.48
CA GLY A 81 6.98 -10.37 -2.83
C GLY A 81 6.96 -10.58 -1.32
N THR A 82 7.33 -11.78 -0.86
CA THR A 82 7.46 -12.10 0.57
C THR A 82 8.54 -11.23 1.24
N VAL A 83 9.73 -11.11 0.64
CA VAL A 83 10.82 -10.28 1.17
C VAL A 83 10.45 -8.80 1.17
N VAL A 84 9.92 -8.29 0.06
CA VAL A 84 9.47 -6.90 -0.08
C VAL A 84 8.43 -6.57 1.01
N THR A 85 7.50 -7.48 1.27
CA THR A 85 6.47 -7.26 2.30
C THR A 85 6.98 -7.38 3.72
N ALA A 86 7.95 -8.26 3.97
CA ALA A 86 8.61 -8.33 5.27
C ALA A 86 9.33 -7.02 5.61
N VAL A 87 9.92 -6.35 4.60
CA VAL A 87 10.57 -5.04 4.77
C VAL A 87 9.56 -3.91 4.90
N LEU A 88 8.51 -3.90 4.08
CA LEU A 88 7.56 -2.78 4.02
C LEU A 88 6.44 -2.85 5.07
N GLN A 89 6.14 -4.04 5.62
CA GLN A 89 5.10 -4.37 6.61
C GLN A 89 3.66 -3.92 6.33
N SER A 90 3.42 -3.03 5.37
CA SER A 90 2.12 -2.45 5.05
C SER A 90 1.66 -2.93 3.68
N SER A 91 0.65 -3.80 3.64
CA SER A 91 0.08 -4.34 2.40
C SER A 91 -0.46 -3.25 1.47
N SER A 92 -0.97 -2.14 2.04
CA SER A 92 -1.42 -0.98 1.26
C SER A 92 -0.25 -0.32 0.53
N VAL A 93 0.89 -0.13 1.20
CA VAL A 93 2.08 0.46 0.58
C VAL A 93 2.67 -0.47 -0.49
N THR A 94 2.72 -1.78 -0.23
CA THR A 94 3.21 -2.78 -1.19
C THR A 94 2.39 -2.76 -2.48
N THR A 95 1.07 -2.67 -2.39
CA THR A 95 0.19 -2.69 -3.57
C THR A 95 0.37 -1.43 -4.42
N VAL A 96 0.44 -0.25 -3.79
CA VAL A 96 0.68 1.03 -4.48
C VAL A 96 2.03 1.03 -5.19
N MET A 97 3.07 0.48 -4.56
CA MET A 97 4.39 0.34 -5.17
C MET A 97 4.36 -0.57 -6.41
N VAL A 98 3.72 -1.73 -6.32
CA VAL A 98 3.61 -2.67 -7.44
C VAL A 98 2.87 -2.02 -8.61
N VAL A 99 1.80 -1.29 -8.35
CA VAL A 99 1.09 -0.49 -9.37
C VAL A 99 2.04 0.54 -10.00
N GLY A 100 2.83 1.25 -9.19
CA GLY A 100 3.85 2.18 -9.69
C GLY A 100 4.89 1.52 -10.61
N PHE A 101 5.34 0.30 -10.29
CA PHE A 101 6.26 -0.46 -11.14
C PHE A 101 5.65 -0.90 -12.48
N ILE A 102 4.35 -1.21 -12.50
CA ILE A 102 3.63 -1.51 -13.75
C ILE A 102 3.53 -0.24 -14.61
N THR A 103 3.13 0.89 -14.02
CA THR A 103 2.98 2.17 -14.73
C THR A 103 4.32 2.70 -15.27
N ALA A 104 5.41 2.47 -14.54
CA ALA A 104 6.77 2.77 -14.99
C ALA A 104 7.27 1.79 -16.07
N GLY A 105 6.54 0.71 -16.36
CA GLY A 105 6.93 -0.33 -17.31
C GLY A 105 8.13 -1.15 -16.83
N LEU A 106 8.36 -1.22 -15.52
CA LEU A 106 9.44 -2.01 -14.91
C LEU A 106 9.02 -3.47 -14.68
N MET A 107 7.72 -3.71 -14.59
CA MET A 107 7.14 -5.03 -14.33
C MET A 107 5.89 -5.22 -15.19
N SER A 108 5.72 -6.42 -15.76
CA SER A 108 4.47 -6.79 -16.42
C SER A 108 3.37 -7.10 -15.40
N PHE A 109 2.11 -6.98 -15.82
CA PHE A 109 0.96 -7.33 -14.96
C PHE A 109 1.04 -8.77 -14.44
N THR A 110 1.48 -9.72 -15.28
CA THR A 110 1.65 -11.13 -14.89
C THR A 110 2.70 -11.31 -13.78
N GLN A 111 3.82 -10.58 -13.86
CA GLN A 111 4.86 -10.60 -12.82
C GLN A 111 4.37 -9.95 -11.53
N ALA A 112 3.59 -8.87 -11.63
CA ALA A 112 3.00 -8.21 -10.50
C ALA A 112 2.05 -9.11 -9.71
N ILE A 113 1.25 -9.95 -10.39
CA ILE A 113 0.39 -10.95 -9.72
C ILE A 113 1.22 -11.89 -8.83
N GLY A 114 2.36 -12.39 -9.33
CA GLY A 114 3.24 -13.26 -8.55
C GLY A 114 3.82 -12.57 -7.32
N VAL A 115 4.21 -11.30 -7.44
CA VAL A 115 4.71 -10.48 -6.33
C VAL A 115 3.62 -10.18 -5.30
N ILE A 116 2.39 -9.86 -5.74
CA ILE A 116 1.25 -9.61 -4.86
C ILE A 116 0.86 -10.88 -4.09
N LEU A 117 0.84 -12.04 -4.76
CA LEU A 117 0.60 -13.32 -4.11
C LEU A 117 1.69 -13.63 -3.07
N GLY A 118 2.95 -13.41 -3.41
CA GLY A 118 4.09 -13.54 -2.48
C GLY A 118 4.01 -12.59 -1.29
N ALA A 119 3.56 -11.37 -1.52
CA ALA A 119 3.35 -10.35 -0.49
C ALA A 119 2.29 -10.78 0.53
N ASN A 120 1.14 -11.24 0.04
CA ASN A 120 0.03 -11.71 0.87
C ASN A 120 0.43 -12.96 1.68
N ILE A 121 1.16 -13.89 1.07
CA ILE A 121 1.69 -15.07 1.79
C ILE A 121 2.76 -14.66 2.81
N GLY A 122 3.62 -13.68 2.50
CA GLY A 122 4.67 -13.23 3.40
C GLY A 122 4.18 -12.63 4.71
N THR A 123 3.09 -11.85 4.67
CA THR A 123 2.44 -11.36 5.91
C THR A 123 1.98 -12.51 6.80
N THR A 124 1.45 -13.58 6.19
CA THR A 124 0.98 -14.77 6.89
C THR A 124 2.16 -15.59 7.42
N PHE A 125 3.21 -15.79 6.62
CA PHE A 125 4.40 -16.55 7.01
C PHE A 125 5.14 -15.89 8.17
N THR A 126 5.25 -14.56 8.18
CA THR A 126 5.85 -13.81 9.30
C THR A 126 5.03 -14.01 10.58
N VAL A 127 3.70 -13.93 10.49
CA VAL A 127 2.81 -14.21 11.63
C VAL A 127 2.94 -15.66 12.09
N GLN A 128 3.06 -16.62 11.17
CA GLN A 128 3.24 -18.04 11.51
C GLN A 128 4.60 -18.32 12.15
N ILE A 129 5.70 -17.68 11.73
CA ILE A 129 7.00 -17.79 12.40
C ILE A 129 6.94 -17.22 13.81
N ILE A 130 6.26 -16.08 14.01
CA ILE A 130 6.08 -15.49 15.34
C ILE A 130 5.15 -16.36 16.20
N ALA A 131 4.11 -16.94 15.60
CA ALA A 131 3.15 -17.81 16.29
C ALA A 131 3.74 -19.18 16.65
N PHE A 132 4.67 -19.71 15.84
CA PHE A 132 5.53 -20.82 16.21
C PHE A 132 6.52 -20.34 17.27
N LYS A 133 6.08 -20.39 18.53
CA LYS A 133 6.89 -20.16 19.72
C LYS A 133 8.29 -20.77 19.61
N VAL A 134 9.28 -19.93 19.34
CA VAL A 134 10.61 -20.01 19.97
C VAL A 134 10.43 -19.51 21.42
N THR A 135 9.69 -20.26 22.21
CA THR A 135 9.53 -20.03 23.64
C THR A 135 9.38 -21.40 24.28
N LYS A 136 10.45 -21.81 24.98
CA LYS A 136 10.42 -22.90 25.94
C LYS A 136 9.37 -22.64 27.01
#